data_AF-A0A0C2M8N6-F1
#
_entry.id   AF-A0A0C2M8N6-F1
#
_cell.length_a   1.000
_cell.length_b   1.000
_cell.length_c   1.000
_cell.angle_alpha   90.00
_cell.angle_beta   90.00
_cell.angle_gamma   90.00
#
_symmetry.space_group_name_H-M   'P 1'
#
loop_
_entity.id
_entity.type
_entity.pdbx_description
1 polymer ?
#
loop_
_entity_poly.entity_id
_entity_poly.type
_entity_poly.pdbx_seq_one_letter_code
_entity_poly.pdbx_strand_id
1 'polypeptide(L)'
;MEDQQKDECPADQIALDYYIKIIPTDSFSRQMNEVKSFMSYISKKNDLNLDSLFIEKFPTFIFEEFKRIKNGETDIQNYQEKKHLLFEVFTFIFREKNALLELPKLQNFLRQLICALTDEEYIKKIQENQKLEFYDDIKSHNHSIINRKFIKNLFGKFDDSLQYDNNDYIPESSDISEFLAYKNAMEEILILFNESIYLDQNTADYYRCIFEKYSSNSLSQCRSSDESDNKNVTQMDKNEDSKSTATQIDSKNMAR
;
A
#
# COMPACT_ATOMS: atom_id res chain seq x y z
N MET A 1 -21.97 27.23 -8.84
CA MET A 1 -21.63 26.12 -7.94
C MET A 1 -20.89 26.76 -6.79
N GLU A 2 -21.54 26.85 -5.63
CA GLU A 2 -20.90 27.36 -4.41
C GLU A 2 -19.99 26.25 -3.88
N ASP A 3 -18.69 26.52 -3.80
CA ASP A 3 -17.73 25.64 -3.16
C ASP A 3 -18.17 25.46 -1.71
N GLN A 4 -18.73 24.30 -1.38
CA GLN A 4 -19.00 23.92 0.00
C GLN A 4 -17.65 23.66 0.67
N GLN A 5 -17.09 24.72 1.24
CA GLN A 5 -15.94 24.66 2.11
C GLN A 5 -16.36 23.86 3.36
N LYS A 6 -16.01 22.56 3.36
CA LYS A 6 -16.29 21.65 4.46
C LYS A 6 -15.49 22.16 5.67
N ASP A 7 -16.17 22.58 6.72
CA ASP A 7 -15.52 23.02 7.97
C ASP A 7 -14.69 21.85 8.52
N GLU A 8 -13.38 21.88 8.29
CA GLU A 8 -12.44 20.91 8.84
C GLU A 8 -12.43 21.02 10.36
N CYS A 9 -12.67 19.90 11.06
CA CYS A 9 -12.62 19.89 12.50
C CYS A 9 -11.17 20.15 12.95
N PRO A 10 -10.89 21.16 13.80
CA PRO A 10 -9.52 21.43 14.26
C PRO A 10 -8.83 20.23 14.92
N ALA A 11 -9.60 19.29 15.47
CA ALA A 11 -9.08 18.05 16.04
C ALA A 11 -8.44 17.12 15.00
N ASP A 12 -8.94 17.11 13.75
CA ASP A 12 -8.37 16.31 12.67
C ASP A 12 -6.99 16.80 12.28
N GLN A 13 -6.84 18.11 12.11
CA GLN A 13 -5.54 18.69 11.82
C GLN A 13 -4.53 18.42 12.95
N ILE A 14 -4.97 18.48 14.21
CA ILE A 14 -4.09 18.17 15.37
C ILE A 14 -3.66 16.71 15.37
N ALA A 15 -4.59 15.76 15.16
CA ALA A 15 -4.26 14.33 15.11
C ALA A 15 -3.31 14.00 13.96
N LEU A 16 -3.52 14.65 12.81
CA LEU A 16 -2.71 14.53 11.61
C LEU A 16 -1.31 15.12 11.78
N ASP A 17 -1.21 16.33 12.31
CA ASP A 17 0.07 16.96 12.63
C ASP A 17 0.87 16.11 13.62
N TYR A 18 0.19 15.51 14.59
CA TYR A 18 0.81 14.63 15.58
C TYR A 18 1.33 13.34 14.92
N TYR A 19 0.56 12.72 14.03
CA TYR A 19 0.96 11.52 13.29
C TYR A 19 2.13 11.79 12.33
N ILE A 20 2.10 12.89 11.58
CA ILE A 20 3.20 13.28 10.67
C ILE A 20 4.50 13.58 11.44
N LYS A 21 4.37 14.09 12.67
CA LYS A 21 5.52 14.37 13.54
C LYS A 21 6.11 13.14 14.22
N ILE A 22 5.60 11.93 13.97
CA ILE A 22 6.23 10.70 14.46
C ILE A 22 7.65 10.64 13.88
N ILE A 23 8.64 10.85 14.74
CA ILE A 23 10.02 10.96 14.31
C ILE A 23 10.54 9.54 14.04
N PRO A 24 11.23 9.30 12.92
CA PRO A 24 11.85 8.00 12.62
C PRO A 24 12.82 7.48 13.68
N THR A 25 13.23 8.31 14.64
CA THR A 25 14.17 7.99 15.73
C THR A 25 13.50 7.45 16.99
N ASP A 26 12.17 7.36 17.03
CA ASP A 26 11.44 6.77 18.16
C ASP A 26 11.51 5.24 18.13
N SER A 27 11.45 4.62 19.32
CA SER A 27 11.47 3.16 19.45
C SER A 27 10.31 2.50 18.67
N PHE A 28 10.53 1.28 18.17
CA PHE A 28 9.49 0.53 17.43
C PHE A 28 8.16 0.46 18.19
N SER A 29 8.22 0.12 19.49
CA SER A 29 7.03 0.03 20.33
C SER A 29 6.28 1.36 20.44
N ARG A 30 6.99 2.50 20.45
CA ARG A 30 6.36 3.81 20.46
C ARG A 30 5.65 4.07 19.13
N GLN A 31 6.34 3.92 18.00
CA GLN A 31 5.73 4.14 16.69
C GLN A 31 4.54 3.21 16.43
N MET A 32 4.63 1.95 16.87
CA MET A 32 3.52 1.00 16.82
C MET A 32 2.30 1.50 17.60
N ASN A 33 2.50 2.01 18.82
CA ASN A 33 1.42 2.57 19.62
C ASN A 33 0.81 3.83 18.98
N GLU A 34 1.62 4.65 18.33
CA GLU A 34 1.12 5.83 17.61
C GLU A 34 0.30 5.42 16.38
N VAL A 35 0.75 4.44 15.60
CA VAL A 35 -0.01 3.87 14.48
C VAL A 35 -1.35 3.33 14.97
N LYS A 36 -1.35 2.55 16.06
CA LYS A 36 -2.59 2.03 16.67
C LYS A 36 -3.54 3.13 17.12
N SER A 37 -3.00 4.17 17.75
CA SER A 37 -3.78 5.30 18.24
C SER A 37 -4.41 6.07 17.07
N PHE A 38 -3.63 6.33 16.03
CA PHE A 38 -4.11 6.99 14.81
C PHE A 38 -5.15 6.14 14.07
N MET A 39 -4.92 4.83 13.95
CA MET A 39 -5.88 3.91 13.36
C MET A 39 -7.20 3.88 14.14
N SER A 40 -7.14 3.84 15.47
CA SER A 40 -8.31 3.91 16.34
C SER A 40 -9.07 5.23 16.20
N TYR A 41 -8.35 6.34 16.05
CA TYR A 41 -8.94 7.66 15.83
C TYR A 41 -9.69 7.73 14.50
N ILE A 42 -9.04 7.40 13.38
CA ILE A 42 -9.65 7.49 12.04
C ILE A 42 -10.80 6.49 11.89
N SER A 43 -10.73 5.34 12.56
CA SER A 43 -11.79 4.29 12.49
C SER A 43 -13.19 4.73 12.86
N LYS A 44 -13.30 5.86 13.57
CA LYS A 44 -14.59 6.40 14.01
C LYS A 44 -15.14 7.46 13.08
N LYS A 45 -14.34 7.94 12.12
CA LYS A 45 -14.64 9.11 11.30
C LYS A 45 -15.09 8.77 9.88
N ASN A 46 -14.69 7.61 9.37
CA ASN A 46 -14.94 7.17 7.98
C ASN A 46 -14.57 8.28 6.97
N ASP A 47 -13.41 8.92 7.19
CA ASP A 47 -12.92 10.01 6.36
C ASP A 47 -11.85 9.49 5.37
N LEU A 48 -12.23 9.51 4.10
CA LEU A 48 -11.41 9.10 2.96
C LEU A 48 -10.05 9.79 2.89
N ASN A 49 -10.01 11.08 3.20
CA ASN A 49 -8.77 11.86 3.12
C ASN A 49 -7.78 11.38 4.18
N LEU A 50 -8.28 11.02 5.37
CA LEU A 50 -7.47 10.49 6.46
C LEU A 50 -6.98 9.06 6.15
N ASP A 51 -7.81 8.23 5.54
CA ASP A 51 -7.42 6.88 5.11
C ASP A 51 -6.32 6.92 4.03
N SER A 52 -6.47 7.79 3.03
CA SER A 52 -5.44 8.02 1.99
C SER A 52 -4.13 8.50 2.58
N LEU A 53 -4.21 9.45 3.51
CA LEU A 53 -3.03 10.00 4.17
C LEU A 53 -2.34 8.97 5.06
N PHE A 54 -3.09 8.09 5.73
CA PHE A 54 -2.51 6.98 6.50
C PHE A 54 -1.62 6.10 5.64
N ILE A 55 -2.08 5.71 4.45
CA ILE A 55 -1.32 4.88 3.50
C ILE A 55 -0.09 5.65 2.99
N GLU A 56 -0.27 6.91 2.62
CA GLU A 56 0.81 7.73 2.06
C GLU A 56 1.92 8.05 3.08
N LYS A 57 1.53 8.35 4.31
CA LYS A 57 2.44 8.73 5.40
C LYS A 57 2.70 7.57 6.36
N PHE A 58 2.48 6.33 5.91
CA PHE A 58 2.74 5.16 6.75
C PHE A 58 4.20 5.19 7.24
N PRO A 59 4.48 4.99 8.55
CA PRO A 59 5.79 5.31 9.09
C PRO A 59 6.87 4.45 8.45
N THR A 60 7.82 5.11 7.79
CA THR A 60 8.88 4.43 7.05
C THR A 60 9.67 3.51 7.95
N PHE A 61 9.88 3.85 9.22
CA PHE A 61 10.61 2.99 10.15
C PHE A 61 9.87 1.67 10.46
N ILE A 62 8.55 1.68 10.64
CA ILE A 62 7.77 0.42 10.80
C ILE A 62 7.86 -0.40 9.52
N PHE A 63 7.81 0.26 8.37
CA PHE A 63 7.95 -0.39 7.08
C PHE A 63 9.35 -0.99 6.87
N GLU A 64 10.40 -0.26 7.25
CA GLU A 64 11.77 -0.76 7.25
C GLU A 64 11.93 -1.90 8.26
N GLU A 65 11.24 -1.89 9.41
CA GLU A 65 11.23 -3.03 10.33
C GLU A 65 10.58 -4.27 9.69
N PHE A 66 9.52 -4.11 8.89
CA PHE A 66 8.99 -5.21 8.08
C PHE A 66 10.01 -5.69 7.02
N LYS A 67 10.81 -4.77 6.45
CA LYS A 67 11.94 -5.14 5.58
C LYS A 67 13.13 -5.76 6.33
N ARG A 68 13.37 -5.43 7.59
CA ARG A 68 14.43 -6.02 8.42
C ARG A 68 14.04 -7.42 8.89
N ILE A 69 12.76 -7.64 9.18
CA ILE A 69 12.20 -9.00 9.31
C ILE A 69 12.52 -9.77 8.03
N LYS A 70 12.24 -9.17 6.85
CA LYS A 70 12.70 -9.71 5.56
C LYS A 70 14.22 -9.95 5.54
N ASN A 71 15.08 -9.08 6.03
CA ASN A 71 16.51 -9.36 5.95
C ASN A 71 16.99 -10.42 6.95
N GLY A 72 16.09 -11.13 7.64
CA GLY A 72 16.41 -12.16 8.62
C GLY A 72 17.28 -11.65 9.76
N GLU A 73 17.22 -10.34 10.02
CA GLU A 73 18.00 -9.71 11.08
C GLU A 73 17.49 -10.20 12.44
N THR A 74 18.42 -10.72 13.26
CA THR A 74 18.17 -11.54 14.45
C THR A 74 17.69 -10.76 15.68
N ASP A 75 17.38 -9.48 15.55
CA ASP A 75 16.64 -8.75 16.58
C ASP A 75 15.14 -9.11 16.47
N ILE A 76 14.85 -10.38 16.77
CA ILE A 76 13.54 -11.03 16.80
C ILE A 76 12.71 -10.47 17.98
N GLN A 77 13.27 -9.56 18.78
CA GLN A 77 12.54 -8.93 19.86
C GLN A 77 11.25 -8.32 19.31
N ASN A 78 10.14 -8.79 19.86
CA ASN A 78 8.78 -8.39 19.51
C ASN A 78 8.29 -8.86 18.12
N TYR A 79 8.85 -9.92 17.51
CA TYR A 79 8.36 -10.48 16.24
C TYR A 79 6.85 -10.73 16.24
N GLN A 80 6.30 -11.27 17.34
CA GLN A 80 4.86 -11.49 17.47
C GLN A 80 4.06 -10.19 17.48
N GLU A 81 4.56 -9.13 18.13
CA GLU A 81 3.92 -7.82 18.12
C GLU A 81 4.00 -7.16 16.74
N LYS A 82 5.15 -7.28 16.06
CA LYS A 82 5.36 -6.83 14.67
C LYS A 82 4.38 -7.52 13.72
N LYS A 83 4.26 -8.85 13.84
CA LYS A 83 3.28 -9.64 13.10
C LYS A 83 1.86 -9.17 13.42
N HIS A 84 1.51 -9.02 14.69
CA HIS A 84 0.17 -8.57 15.08
C HIS A 84 -0.16 -7.18 14.51
N LEU A 85 0.76 -6.22 14.59
CA LEU A 85 0.60 -4.89 14.01
C LEU A 85 0.37 -4.96 12.50
N LEU A 86 1.12 -5.79 11.78
CA LEU A 86 0.94 -5.99 10.35
C LEU A 86 -0.51 -6.39 10.04
N PHE A 87 -1.07 -7.34 10.78
CA PHE A 87 -2.47 -7.75 10.63
C PHE A 87 -3.47 -6.64 10.99
N GLU A 88 -3.23 -5.88 12.04
CA GLU A 88 -4.08 -4.72 12.40
C GLU A 88 -4.08 -3.67 11.28
N VAL A 89 -2.91 -3.33 10.74
CA VAL A 89 -2.76 -2.38 9.62
C VAL A 89 -3.51 -2.85 8.40
N PHE A 90 -3.41 -4.14 8.03
CA PHE A 90 -4.19 -4.69 6.92
C PHE A 90 -5.69 -4.65 7.17
N THR A 91 -6.10 -5.06 8.36
CA THR A 91 -7.51 -4.99 8.76
C THR A 91 -8.05 -3.58 8.61
N PHE A 92 -7.26 -2.58 8.99
CA PHE A 92 -7.60 -1.18 8.88
C PHE A 92 -7.67 -0.72 7.42
N ILE A 93 -6.66 -1.03 6.60
CA ILE A 93 -6.64 -0.62 5.19
C ILE A 93 -7.85 -1.19 4.45
N PHE A 94 -8.22 -2.44 4.72
CA PHE A 94 -9.34 -3.10 4.06
C PHE A 94 -10.69 -2.84 4.73
N ARG A 95 -10.75 -2.01 5.79
CA ARG A 95 -11.96 -1.90 6.61
C ARG A 95 -13.20 -1.35 5.89
N GLU A 96 -12.96 -0.50 4.89
CA GLU A 96 -14.00 0.23 4.16
C GLU A 96 -13.77 0.16 2.66
N LYS A 97 -14.85 0.37 1.90
CA LYS A 97 -14.88 0.52 0.42
C LYS A 97 -13.89 1.57 -0.06
N ASN A 98 -13.50 2.49 0.80
CA ASN A 98 -12.54 3.58 0.63
C ASN A 98 -11.18 3.16 0.05
N ALA A 99 -10.77 1.91 0.27
CA ALA A 99 -9.58 1.34 -0.37
C ALA A 99 -9.67 1.30 -1.91
N LEU A 100 -10.88 1.38 -2.49
CA LEU A 100 -11.13 1.55 -3.92
C LEU A 100 -10.59 2.87 -4.48
N LEU A 101 -10.56 3.94 -3.68
CA LEU A 101 -10.19 5.27 -4.17
C LEU A 101 -8.67 5.49 -4.22
N GLU A 102 -7.91 4.63 -3.56
CA GLU A 102 -6.44 4.71 -3.47
C GLU A 102 -5.76 3.45 -4.04
N LEU A 103 -6.40 2.82 -5.03
CA LEU A 103 -5.91 1.61 -5.69
C LEU A 103 -4.42 1.70 -6.10
N PRO A 104 -3.91 2.79 -6.69
CA PRO A 104 -2.48 2.88 -7.03
C PRO A 104 -1.55 2.87 -5.81
N LYS A 105 -1.92 3.56 -4.72
CA LYS A 105 -1.12 3.60 -3.48
C LYS A 105 -1.17 2.23 -2.79
N LEU A 106 -2.35 1.63 -2.70
CA LEU A 106 -2.54 0.29 -2.17
C LEU A 106 -1.72 -0.73 -2.97
N GLN A 107 -1.83 -0.73 -4.30
CA GLN A 107 -1.08 -1.61 -5.18
C GLN A 107 0.44 -1.46 -4.97
N ASN A 108 0.93 -0.22 -4.83
CA ASN A 108 2.33 0.03 -4.54
C ASN A 108 2.76 -0.56 -3.18
N PHE A 109 1.92 -0.41 -2.15
CA PHE A 109 2.16 -0.99 -0.84
C PHE A 109 2.20 -2.53 -0.90
N LEU A 110 1.22 -3.15 -1.58
CA LEU A 110 1.15 -4.61 -1.73
C LEU A 110 2.33 -5.17 -2.53
N ARG A 111 2.74 -4.49 -3.59
CA ARG A 111 3.93 -4.88 -4.38
C ARG A 111 5.17 -4.90 -3.52
N GLN A 112 5.38 -3.86 -2.70
CA GLN A 112 6.54 -3.82 -1.82
C GLN A 112 6.49 -4.89 -0.74
N LEU A 113 5.31 -5.18 -0.18
CA LEU A 113 5.13 -6.29 0.77
C LEU A 113 5.48 -7.63 0.15
N ILE A 114 4.94 -7.94 -1.03
CA ILE A 114 5.22 -9.21 -1.73
C ILE A 114 6.71 -9.33 -1.99
N CYS A 115 7.33 -8.30 -2.56
CA CYS A 115 8.79 -8.29 -2.76
C CYS A 115 9.57 -8.44 -1.45
N ALA A 116 9.01 -8.04 -0.31
CA ALA A 116 9.63 -8.28 0.98
C ALA A 116 9.51 -9.73 1.42
N LEU A 117 8.34 -10.35 1.23
CA LEU A 117 8.05 -11.72 1.68
C LEU A 117 8.68 -12.81 0.79
N THR A 118 9.15 -12.46 -0.41
CA THR A 118 9.59 -13.41 -1.45
C THR A 118 11.09 -13.35 -1.70
N ASP A 119 11.83 -12.67 -0.83
CA ASP A 119 13.24 -12.44 -1.02
C ASP A 119 14.06 -13.69 -0.67
N GLU A 120 14.96 -14.08 -1.56
CA GLU A 120 15.72 -15.32 -1.39
C GLU A 120 16.64 -15.26 -0.17
N GLU A 121 17.22 -14.09 0.13
CA GLU A 121 18.09 -13.92 1.30
C GLU A 121 17.26 -14.02 2.59
N TYR A 122 16.06 -13.43 2.61
CA TYR A 122 15.08 -13.62 3.68
C TYR A 122 14.75 -15.08 3.92
N ILE A 123 14.30 -15.77 2.86
CA ILE A 123 13.84 -17.14 2.92
C ILE A 123 14.97 -18.04 3.39
N LYS A 124 16.18 -17.83 2.86
CA LYS A 124 17.37 -18.57 3.26
C LYS A 124 17.71 -18.33 4.73
N LYS A 125 17.72 -17.08 5.21
CA LYS A 125 17.97 -16.76 6.62
C LYS A 125 16.90 -17.34 7.54
N ILE A 126 15.63 -17.31 7.15
CA ILE A 126 14.57 -18.01 7.89
C ILE A 126 14.85 -19.50 7.94
N GLN A 127 15.15 -20.15 6.81
CA GLN A 127 15.36 -21.59 6.76
C GLN A 127 16.63 -22.03 7.52
N GLU A 128 17.67 -21.19 7.53
CA GLU A 128 18.92 -21.39 8.27
C GLU A 128 18.74 -21.14 9.77
N ASN A 129 18.05 -20.06 10.17
CA ASN A 129 17.76 -19.74 11.57
C ASN A 129 16.69 -20.67 12.16
N GLN A 130 15.71 -21.12 11.38
CA GLN A 130 14.75 -22.17 11.77
C GLN A 130 15.44 -23.52 12.02
N LYS A 131 16.64 -23.74 11.47
CA LYS A 131 17.47 -24.91 11.81
C LYS A 131 18.29 -24.71 13.08
N LEU A 132 18.56 -23.46 13.49
CA LEU A 132 19.35 -23.11 14.68
C LEU A 132 18.50 -22.92 15.94
N GLU A 133 17.25 -22.50 15.79
CA GLU A 133 16.30 -22.32 16.89
C GLU A 133 15.07 -23.23 16.69
N PHE A 134 15.15 -24.42 17.29
CA PHE A 134 14.03 -24.96 18.07
C PHE A 134 13.47 -23.79 18.92
N TYR A 135 12.36 -23.09 18.63
CA TYR A 135 10.99 -23.48 18.33
C TYR A 135 10.33 -24.45 19.32
N ASP A 136 11.02 -24.88 20.39
CA ASP A 136 10.45 -25.85 21.33
C ASP A 136 9.27 -25.29 22.16
N ASP A 137 9.23 -23.98 22.42
CA ASP A 137 8.12 -23.37 23.16
C ASP A 137 7.07 -22.66 22.29
N ILE A 138 7.45 -22.14 21.11
CA ILE A 138 6.54 -21.31 20.29
C ILE A 138 5.65 -22.18 19.37
N LYS A 139 6.09 -23.38 18.96
CA LYS A 139 5.34 -24.21 17.99
C LYS A 139 4.26 -25.08 18.60
N SER A 140 4.40 -25.54 19.85
CA SER A 140 3.47 -26.51 20.43
C SER A 140 2.14 -25.91 20.89
N HIS A 141 2.11 -24.61 21.23
CA HIS A 141 0.92 -23.93 21.75
C HIS A 141 0.38 -22.80 20.85
N ASN A 142 1.14 -22.31 19.86
CA ASN A 142 0.69 -21.25 18.93
C ASN A 142 0.37 -21.79 17.53
N HIS A 143 -0.43 -22.86 17.45
CA HIS A 143 -1.12 -23.25 16.21
C HIS A 143 -1.91 -22.04 15.71
N SER A 144 -1.34 -21.31 14.74
CA SER A 144 -1.91 -20.11 14.12
C SER A 144 -2.58 -19.17 15.13
N ILE A 145 -1.83 -18.28 15.80
CA ILE A 145 -2.39 -17.17 16.62
C ILE A 145 -3.53 -16.48 15.86
N ILE A 146 -3.42 -16.47 14.53
CA ILE A 146 -4.42 -16.01 13.60
C ILE A 146 -4.94 -17.23 12.84
N ASN A 147 -5.98 -17.88 13.37
CA ASN A 147 -6.61 -19.02 12.71
C ASN A 147 -7.16 -18.57 11.34
N ARG A 148 -7.11 -19.43 10.32
CA ARG A 148 -7.75 -19.19 9.02
C ARG A 148 -9.20 -18.70 9.15
N LYS A 149 -9.94 -19.19 10.14
CA LYS A 149 -11.30 -18.72 10.47
C LYS A 149 -11.32 -17.26 10.92
N PHE A 150 -10.31 -16.80 11.68
CA PHE A 150 -10.18 -15.38 12.03
C PHE A 150 -9.97 -14.53 10.78
N ILE A 151 -9.04 -14.91 9.90
CA ILE A 151 -8.77 -14.20 8.65
C ILE A 151 -10.03 -14.15 7.79
N LYS A 152 -10.71 -15.29 7.59
CA LYS A 152 -11.97 -15.35 6.85
C LYS A 152 -13.07 -14.52 7.49
N ASN A 153 -13.20 -14.52 8.82
CA ASN A 153 -14.17 -13.70 9.51
C ASN A 153 -13.84 -12.20 9.41
N LEU A 154 -12.55 -11.87 9.36
CA LEU A 154 -12.06 -10.51 9.18
C LEU A 154 -12.45 -9.98 7.79
N PHE A 155 -12.16 -10.77 6.75
CA PHE A 155 -12.43 -10.38 5.37
C PHE A 155 -13.89 -10.60 4.93
N GLY A 156 -14.61 -11.55 5.52
CA GLY A 156 -16.01 -11.83 5.21
C GLY A 156 -16.95 -10.68 5.57
N LYS A 157 -16.62 -9.91 6.62
CA LYS A 157 -17.36 -8.68 6.97
C LYS A 157 -17.33 -7.63 5.86
N PHE A 158 -16.31 -7.64 5.00
CA PHE A 158 -16.24 -6.74 3.86
C PHE A 158 -17.20 -7.14 2.74
N ASP A 159 -17.44 -8.44 2.54
CA ASP A 159 -18.37 -8.91 1.51
C ASP A 159 -19.80 -8.48 1.84
N ASP A 160 -20.18 -8.53 3.12
CA ASP A 160 -21.49 -8.06 3.57
C ASP A 160 -21.65 -6.56 3.31
N SER A 161 -20.62 -5.75 3.56
CA SER A 161 -20.67 -4.29 3.37
C SER A 161 -20.84 -3.86 1.90
N LEU A 162 -20.36 -4.67 0.95
CA LEU A 162 -20.49 -4.39 -0.48
C LEU A 162 -21.92 -4.55 -1.01
N GLN A 163 -22.79 -5.29 -0.33
CA GLN A 163 -24.14 -5.60 -0.82
C GLN A 163 -25.22 -4.57 -0.44
N TYR A 164 -24.99 -3.67 0.53
CA TYR A 164 -26.06 -2.88 1.16
C TYR A 164 -26.21 -1.41 0.73
N ASP A 165 -25.23 -0.78 0.06
CA ASP A 165 -25.36 0.63 -0.38
C ASP A 165 -25.77 0.73 -1.85
N ASN A 166 -27.03 0.44 -2.15
CA ASN A 166 -27.57 0.50 -3.52
C ASN A 166 -28.09 1.89 -3.93
N ASN A 167 -28.03 2.90 -3.06
CA ASN A 167 -28.78 4.14 -3.31
C ASN A 167 -27.94 5.37 -3.70
N ASP A 168 -26.64 5.43 -3.40
CA ASP A 168 -25.84 6.61 -3.74
C ASP A 168 -24.48 6.18 -4.33
N TYR A 169 -24.39 6.24 -5.66
CA TYR A 169 -23.16 6.12 -6.45
C TYR A 169 -22.40 4.79 -6.34
N ILE A 170 -22.82 3.79 -7.13
CA ILE A 170 -22.06 2.56 -7.35
C ILE A 170 -20.91 2.89 -8.33
N PRO A 171 -19.63 2.67 -7.96
CA PRO A 171 -18.50 2.78 -8.89
C PRO A 171 -18.70 1.87 -10.11
N GLU A 172 -18.09 2.21 -11.25
CA GLU A 172 -18.16 1.37 -12.44
C GLU A 172 -17.78 -0.09 -12.11
N SER A 173 -18.50 -1.04 -12.70
CA SER A 173 -18.43 -2.47 -12.33
C SER A 173 -17.03 -3.10 -12.46
N SER A 174 -16.11 -2.45 -13.19
CA SER A 174 -14.69 -2.81 -13.29
C SER A 174 -13.95 -2.65 -11.97
N ASP A 175 -14.17 -1.55 -11.23
CA ASP A 175 -13.38 -1.18 -10.06
C ASP A 175 -13.66 -2.13 -8.89
N ILE A 176 -14.92 -2.56 -8.77
CA ILE A 176 -15.35 -3.57 -7.80
C ILE A 176 -14.64 -4.90 -8.07
N SER A 177 -14.48 -5.29 -9.33
CA SER A 177 -13.82 -6.55 -9.69
C SER A 177 -12.30 -6.53 -9.40
N GLU A 178 -11.65 -5.39 -9.62
CA GLU A 178 -10.23 -5.17 -9.31
C GLU A 178 -9.98 -5.19 -7.80
N PHE A 179 -10.80 -4.48 -7.04
CA PHE A 179 -10.70 -4.48 -5.58
C PHE A 179 -10.92 -5.86 -4.98
N LEU A 180 -11.92 -6.60 -5.45
CA LEU A 180 -12.15 -7.97 -4.98
C LEU A 180 -10.94 -8.87 -5.29
N ALA A 181 -10.29 -8.69 -6.43
CA ALA A 181 -9.06 -9.43 -6.75
C ALA A 181 -7.92 -9.08 -5.78
N TYR A 182 -7.73 -7.80 -5.46
CA TYR A 182 -6.71 -7.36 -4.48
C TYR A 182 -7.01 -7.84 -3.07
N LYS A 183 -8.27 -7.76 -2.64
CA LYS A 183 -8.73 -8.31 -1.37
C LYS A 183 -8.43 -9.80 -1.27
N ASN A 184 -8.82 -10.59 -2.27
CA ASN A 184 -8.61 -12.04 -2.27
C ASN A 184 -7.12 -12.40 -2.31
N ALA A 185 -6.32 -11.70 -3.13
CA ALA A 185 -4.88 -11.88 -3.15
C ALA A 185 -4.26 -11.63 -1.77
N MET A 186 -4.72 -10.58 -1.08
CA MET A 186 -4.21 -10.23 0.24
C MET A 186 -4.64 -11.17 1.35
N GLU A 187 -5.88 -11.63 1.33
CA GLU A 187 -6.35 -12.65 2.26
C GLU A 187 -5.44 -13.89 2.19
N GLU A 188 -5.15 -14.36 0.99
CA GLU A 188 -4.31 -15.53 0.78
C GLU A 188 -2.84 -15.26 1.13
N ILE A 189 -2.28 -14.09 0.79
CA ILE A 189 -0.92 -13.69 1.24
C ILE A 189 -0.81 -13.71 2.76
N LEU A 190 -1.83 -13.24 3.48
CA LEU A 190 -1.85 -13.25 4.94
C LEU A 190 -1.98 -14.66 5.52
N ILE A 191 -2.78 -15.52 4.89
CA ILE A 191 -2.87 -16.94 5.26
C ILE A 191 -1.50 -17.61 5.09
N LEU A 192 -0.88 -17.45 3.93
CA LEU A 192 0.43 -18.02 3.60
C LEU A 192 1.51 -17.48 4.54
N PHE A 193 1.57 -16.16 4.75
CA PHE A 193 2.49 -15.55 5.69
C PHE A 193 2.29 -16.09 7.12
N ASN A 194 1.05 -16.37 7.51
CA ASN A 194 0.77 -16.95 8.82
C ASN A 194 1.23 -18.42 8.93
N GLU A 195 1.18 -19.18 7.85
CA GLU A 195 1.54 -20.61 7.78
C GLU A 195 3.04 -20.85 7.58
N SER A 196 3.68 -20.14 6.64
CA SER A 196 5.07 -20.34 6.25
C SER A 196 6.02 -19.20 6.62
N ILE A 197 5.52 -18.02 7.04
CA ILE A 197 6.32 -16.80 7.35
C ILE A 197 7.01 -16.17 6.12
N TYR A 198 7.01 -16.86 4.98
CA TYR A 198 7.51 -16.40 3.69
C TYR A 198 6.58 -16.85 2.56
N LEU A 199 6.74 -16.26 1.38
CA LEU A 199 6.09 -16.68 0.15
C LEU A 199 7.14 -17.34 -0.76
N ASP A 200 6.85 -18.53 -1.28
CA ASP A 200 7.72 -19.12 -2.30
C ASP A 200 7.63 -18.33 -3.61
N GLN A 201 8.64 -18.47 -4.47
CA GLN A 201 8.76 -17.70 -5.70
C GLN A 201 7.57 -17.90 -6.66
N ASN A 202 7.01 -19.11 -6.76
CA ASN A 202 5.88 -19.34 -7.66
C ASN A 202 4.63 -18.62 -7.16
N THR A 203 4.41 -18.66 -5.85
CA THR A 203 3.33 -17.93 -5.18
C THR A 203 3.51 -16.42 -5.30
N ALA A 204 4.75 -15.92 -5.17
CA ALA A 204 5.10 -14.53 -5.41
C ALA A 204 4.70 -14.05 -6.80
N ASP A 205 5.12 -14.81 -7.82
CA ASP A 205 4.94 -14.46 -9.22
C ASP A 205 3.46 -14.55 -9.62
N TYR A 206 2.72 -15.50 -9.04
CA TYR A 206 1.27 -15.57 -9.17
C TYR A 206 0.58 -14.28 -8.69
N TYR A 207 0.88 -13.83 -7.48
CA TYR A 207 0.28 -12.61 -6.96
C TYR A 207 0.75 -11.36 -7.72
N ARG A 208 2.05 -11.27 -8.07
CA ARG A 208 2.56 -10.17 -8.89
C ARG A 208 1.81 -10.07 -10.22
N CYS A 209 1.57 -11.20 -10.88
CA CYS A 209 0.79 -11.28 -12.12
C CYS A 209 -0.67 -10.82 -11.93
N ILE A 210 -1.32 -11.20 -10.82
CA ILE A 210 -2.64 -10.67 -10.46
C ILE A 210 -2.55 -9.13 -10.39
N PHE A 211 -1.61 -8.57 -9.65
CA PHE A 211 -1.50 -7.12 -9.48
C PHE A 211 -1.25 -6.37 -10.80
N GLU A 212 -0.40 -6.90 -11.67
CA GLU A 212 -0.08 -6.31 -12.98
C GLU A 212 -1.27 -6.34 -13.95
N LYS A 213 -2.04 -7.44 -13.94
CA LYS A 213 -3.21 -7.61 -14.81
C LYS A 213 -4.27 -6.54 -14.55
N TYR A 214 -4.53 -6.22 -13.29
CA TYR A 214 -5.55 -5.25 -12.93
C TYR A 214 -5.07 -3.79 -13.11
N SER A 215 -3.82 -3.52 -12.77
CA SER A 215 -3.20 -2.20 -12.98
C SER A 215 -3.19 -1.74 -14.43
N SER A 216 -3.00 -2.69 -15.36
CA SER A 216 -2.95 -2.40 -16.81
C SER A 216 -4.32 -2.04 -17.39
N ASN A 217 -5.41 -2.51 -16.79
CA ASN A 217 -6.76 -2.25 -17.28
C ASN A 217 -7.21 -0.83 -16.91
N SER A 218 -6.86 -0.36 -15.70
CA SER A 218 -7.22 0.97 -15.19
C SER A 218 -6.66 2.11 -16.06
N LEU A 219 -5.44 1.97 -16.60
CA LEU A 219 -4.80 3.02 -17.42
C LEU A 219 -5.39 3.17 -18.84
N SER A 220 -6.09 2.17 -19.35
CA SER A 220 -6.60 2.18 -20.73
C SER A 220 -7.91 2.97 -20.89
N GLN A 221 -8.63 3.24 -19.79
CA GLN A 221 -10.00 3.77 -19.81
C GLN A 221 -10.08 5.31 -19.72
N CYS A 222 -9.01 6.02 -19.37
CA CYS A 222 -9.01 7.50 -19.26
C CYS A 222 -8.65 8.28 -20.54
N ARG A 223 -8.51 7.64 -21.72
CA ARG A 223 -8.03 8.32 -22.94
C ARG A 223 -9.06 8.57 -24.04
N SER A 224 -10.35 8.32 -23.81
CA SER A 224 -11.36 8.49 -24.87
C SER A 224 -12.53 9.38 -24.44
N SER A 225 -12.30 10.68 -24.30
CA SER A 225 -13.33 11.73 -24.42
C SER A 225 -12.62 13.08 -24.47
N ASP A 226 -12.25 13.53 -25.68
CA ASP A 226 -12.08 14.94 -26.09
C ASP A 226 -11.31 15.11 -27.42
N GLU A 227 -11.44 14.16 -28.36
CA GLU A 227 -11.14 14.43 -29.77
C GLU A 227 -12.41 14.25 -30.61
N SER A 228 -13.41 15.10 -30.34
CA SER A 228 -14.43 15.41 -31.35
C SER A 228 -14.27 16.85 -31.82
N ASP A 229 -13.69 16.97 -33.00
CA ASP A 229 -14.00 17.96 -34.03
C ASP A 229 -13.89 19.45 -33.70
N ASN A 230 -12.71 19.99 -33.99
CA ASN A 230 -12.65 21.28 -34.68
C ASN A 230 -11.59 21.27 -35.79
N LYS A 231 -11.94 20.59 -36.89
CA LYS A 231 -11.39 20.92 -38.21
C LYS A 231 -12.13 22.15 -38.75
N ASN A 232 -11.47 23.29 -38.78
CA ASN A 232 -11.57 24.27 -39.87
C ASN A 232 -10.28 25.10 -39.92
N VAL A 233 -9.44 24.86 -40.95
CA VAL A 233 -9.10 25.83 -42.03
C VAL A 233 -8.45 27.11 -41.46
N THR A 234 -7.16 27.40 -41.67
CA THR A 234 -6.70 28.04 -42.90
C THR A 234 -5.18 27.98 -43.03
N GLN A 235 -4.76 27.62 -44.23
CA GLN A 235 -3.47 27.75 -44.89
C GLN A 235 -2.76 29.10 -44.63
N MET A 236 -1.46 29.08 -44.28
CA MET A 236 -0.56 30.22 -44.52
C MET A 236 0.89 29.77 -44.67
N ASP A 237 1.59 30.52 -45.51
CA ASP A 237 2.74 30.15 -46.32
C ASP A 237 4.01 29.74 -45.57
N LYS A 238 4.71 28.79 -46.18
CA LYS A 238 6.14 28.54 -45.95
C LYS A 238 6.93 29.60 -46.69
N ASN A 239 7.39 30.63 -45.98
CA ASN A 239 8.55 31.39 -46.40
C ASN A 239 9.75 31.00 -45.53
N GLU A 240 10.77 30.56 -46.26
CA GLU A 240 12.15 30.38 -45.82
C GLU A 240 12.67 31.68 -45.19
N ASP A 241 13.29 31.59 -44.01
CA ASP A 241 14.52 32.33 -43.77
C ASP A 241 15.30 31.79 -42.55
N SER A 242 16.40 31.12 -42.86
CA SER A 242 17.74 31.57 -42.49
C SER A 242 17.91 32.24 -41.11
N LYS A 243 18.43 31.50 -40.10
CA LYS A 243 19.60 31.98 -39.33
C LYS A 243 20.26 30.92 -38.45
N SER A 244 21.44 30.54 -38.92
CA SER A 244 22.59 30.11 -38.15
C SER A 244 22.85 31.03 -36.95
N THR A 245 23.09 30.46 -35.77
CA THR A 245 24.02 31.01 -34.78
C THR A 245 24.64 29.86 -33.99
N ALA A 246 25.87 29.52 -34.38
CA ALA A 246 26.82 28.84 -33.53
C ALA A 246 27.08 29.71 -32.29
N THR A 247 26.96 29.13 -31.09
CA THR A 247 27.52 29.73 -29.88
C THR A 247 28.55 28.76 -29.31
N GLN A 248 29.80 29.11 -29.57
CA GLN A 248 31.03 28.66 -28.95
C GLN A 248 31.14 29.33 -27.59
N ILE A 249 31.22 28.58 -26.48
CA ILE A 249 31.73 29.12 -25.20
C ILE A 249 32.75 28.16 -24.61
N ASP A 250 33.83 28.80 -24.21
CA ASP A 250 35.13 28.30 -23.84
C ASP A 250 35.19 27.52 -22.52
N SER A 251 36.15 26.62 -22.53
CA SER A 251 36.90 26.10 -21.40
C SER A 251 37.41 27.19 -20.45
N LYS A 252 37.21 27.02 -19.14
CA LYS A 252 38.17 27.55 -18.15
C LYS A 252 38.20 26.76 -16.85
N ASN A 253 39.29 26.01 -16.69
CA ASN A 253 40.09 25.76 -15.49
C ASN A 253 39.52 26.23 -14.14
N MET A 254 39.50 25.32 -13.16
CA MET A 254 40.16 25.62 -11.88
C MET A 254 40.57 24.34 -11.15
N ALA A 255 41.89 24.17 -11.02
CA ALA A 255 42.52 23.29 -10.06
C ALA A 255 42.52 23.95 -8.68
N ARG A 256 42.19 23.18 -7.65
CA ARG A 256 42.90 23.12 -6.36
C ARG A 256 42.47 21.89 -5.60
#